data_AF-A0A354FP18-F1
#
_entry.id   AF-A0A354FP18-F1
#
_cell.length_a   1.000
_cell.length_b   1.000
_cell.length_c   1.000
_cell.angle_alpha   90.00
_cell.angle_beta   90.00
_cell.angle_gamma   90.00
#
_symmetry.space_group_name_H-M   'P 1'
#
loop_
_entity.id
_entity.type
_entity.pdbx_description
1 polymer ?
#
loop_
_entity_poly.entity_id
_entity_poly.type
_entity_poly.pdbx_seq_one_letter_code
_entity_poly.pdbx_strand_id
1 'polypeptide(L)'
;MKKLICFLTLSAPVFGQLITPSWRGDESTSHAEWDVFTEAKLAPNFPDVAIDEDATLTCRTSSAFLTSGRNIYSFQAPISMQLDDTTGLLVRNIFLQIGSLGSEVDTAGIQLIVEDDIGDISVISPTQYFVGSQEELNGENGGLGTIYGIQWDLRERPFTGKYTILFEAASSSLSLDRVSLDLSENYLEVTKPRPLSIQITGEEVTVSWLGGRRLQSSQSLVDGWVDVLVA
;
A
#
# COMPACT_ATOMS: atom_id res chain seq x y z
N MET A 1 18.78 -27.35 -33.73
CA MET A 1 18.36 -26.07 -33.12
C MET A 1 17.33 -26.35 -32.04
N LYS A 2 17.67 -26.19 -30.76
CA LYS A 2 16.74 -26.38 -29.64
C LYS A 2 15.83 -25.15 -29.54
N LYS A 3 14.52 -25.34 -29.67
CA LYS A 3 13.52 -24.30 -29.37
C LYS A 3 13.46 -24.15 -27.85
N LEU A 4 13.94 -23.01 -27.36
CA LEU A 4 13.78 -22.61 -25.96
C LEU A 4 12.31 -22.21 -25.79
N ILE A 5 11.53 -23.04 -25.08
CA ILE A 5 10.18 -22.68 -24.65
C ILE A 5 10.36 -21.86 -23.38
N CYS A 6 10.21 -20.54 -23.51
CA CYS A 6 10.19 -19.64 -22.36
C CYS A 6 8.73 -19.58 -21.88
N PHE A 7 8.45 -20.16 -20.72
CA PHE A 7 7.18 -19.94 -20.03
C PHE A 7 7.22 -18.54 -19.42
N LEU A 8 6.60 -17.57 -20.09
CA LEU A 8 6.31 -16.26 -19.51
C LEU A 8 5.04 -16.42 -18.65
N THR A 9 5.19 -16.35 -17.34
CA THR A 9 4.07 -16.13 -16.44
C THR A 9 3.61 -14.67 -16.63
N LEU A 10 2.38 -14.50 -17.13
CA LEU A 10 1.68 -13.23 -17.18
C LEU A 10 1.01 -12.99 -15.81
N SER A 11 1.41 -11.94 -15.11
CA SER A 11 0.54 -11.26 -14.15
C SER A 11 0.17 -9.91 -14.76
N ALA A 12 -1.12 -9.70 -14.99
CA ALA A 12 -1.68 -8.36 -15.14
C ALA A 12 -1.78 -7.73 -13.74
N PRO A 13 -1.76 -6.40 -13.59
CA PRO A 13 -2.21 -5.74 -12.40
C PRO A 13 -3.71 -5.65 -12.48
N VAL A 14 -4.32 -6.47 -11.64
CA VAL A 14 -5.71 -6.33 -11.27
C VAL A 14 -5.85 -4.97 -10.57
N PHE A 15 -6.94 -4.25 -10.82
CA PHE A 15 -7.34 -3.12 -9.99
C PHE A 15 -7.25 -3.51 -8.50
N GLY A 16 -6.71 -2.60 -7.66
CA GLY A 16 -6.39 -2.91 -6.27
C GLY A 16 -5.02 -3.55 -6.04
N GLN A 17 -4.16 -3.69 -7.07
CA GLN A 17 -2.78 -4.11 -6.86
C GLN A 17 -1.95 -3.01 -6.19
N LEU A 18 -1.13 -3.41 -5.22
CA LEU A 18 -0.08 -2.57 -4.64
C LEU A 18 0.95 -2.15 -5.70
N ILE A 19 1.45 -0.93 -5.54
CA ILE A 19 2.54 -0.37 -6.34
C ILE A 19 3.84 -0.99 -5.85
N THR A 20 4.59 -1.61 -6.74
CA THR A 20 5.94 -2.09 -6.43
C THR A 20 6.95 -0.96 -6.69
N PRO A 21 7.62 -0.40 -5.67
CA PRO A 21 8.70 0.55 -5.89
C PRO A 21 9.78 -0.07 -6.77
N SER A 22 10.40 0.72 -7.65
CA SER A 22 11.41 0.21 -8.59
C SER A 22 12.66 -0.35 -7.92
N TRP A 23 12.86 0.01 -6.65
CA TRP A 23 13.99 -0.34 -5.79
C TRP A 23 13.67 -1.47 -4.80
N ARG A 24 12.43 -1.96 -4.75
CA ARG A 24 12.08 -3.10 -3.88
C ARG A 24 12.91 -4.32 -4.28
N GLY A 25 13.63 -4.89 -3.31
CA GLY A 25 14.46 -6.08 -3.51
C GLY A 25 15.90 -5.79 -3.96
N ASP A 26 16.27 -4.51 -4.11
CA ASP A 26 17.67 -4.11 -4.27
C ASP A 26 18.42 -4.26 -2.94
N GLU A 27 19.76 -4.23 -2.98
CA GLU A 27 20.57 -4.18 -1.77
C GLU A 27 20.20 -2.96 -0.91
N SER A 28 20.28 -3.10 0.42
CA SER A 28 19.96 -2.03 1.38
C SER A 28 18.49 -1.56 1.31
N THR A 29 17.58 -2.51 1.07
CA THR A 29 16.13 -2.32 1.15
C THR A 29 15.51 -3.40 2.02
N SER A 30 14.37 -3.09 2.64
CA SER A 30 13.52 -4.07 3.35
C SER A 30 12.07 -3.92 2.92
N HIS A 31 11.31 -4.99 3.09
CA HIS A 31 9.92 -5.04 2.69
C HIS A 31 9.11 -5.97 3.60
N ALA A 32 8.01 -5.44 4.14
CA ALA A 32 7.03 -6.18 4.92
C ALA A 32 5.63 -6.00 4.32
N GLU A 33 4.80 -7.04 4.32
CA GLU A 33 3.46 -6.97 3.74
C GLU A 33 2.44 -7.86 4.46
N TRP A 34 1.28 -7.26 4.76
CA TRP A 34 0.12 -7.88 5.39
C TRP A 34 -1.06 -7.86 4.42
N ASP A 35 -1.68 -9.02 4.21
CA ASP A 35 -2.89 -9.21 3.40
C ASP A 35 -3.97 -9.98 4.19
N VAL A 36 -3.58 -10.88 5.10
CA VAL A 36 -4.53 -11.66 5.92
C VAL A 36 -4.33 -11.40 7.42
N PHE A 37 -5.24 -10.64 8.03
CA PHE A 37 -5.17 -10.35 9.47
C PHE A 37 -5.70 -11.51 10.33
N THR A 38 -5.00 -11.78 11.43
CA THR A 38 -5.33 -12.80 12.44
C THR A 38 -5.91 -12.23 13.72
N GLU A 39 -5.55 -11.01 14.05
CA GLU A 39 -5.97 -10.30 15.25
C GLU A 39 -6.74 -9.03 14.86
N ALA A 40 -7.95 -8.90 15.38
CA ALA A 40 -8.79 -7.74 15.07
C ALA A 40 -8.33 -6.45 15.76
N LYS A 41 -7.73 -6.59 16.95
CA LYS A 41 -7.47 -5.48 17.88
C LYS A 41 -6.58 -5.89 19.04
N LEU A 42 -5.83 -4.94 19.57
CA LEU A 42 -5.05 -4.97 20.82
C LEU A 42 -4.01 -6.10 20.91
N ALA A 43 -3.76 -6.78 19.79
CA ALA A 43 -2.75 -7.79 19.62
C ALA A 43 -2.11 -7.59 18.24
N PRO A 44 -0.82 -7.94 18.09
CA PRO A 44 -0.09 -7.73 16.84
C PRO A 44 -0.52 -8.72 15.76
N ASN A 45 -0.58 -8.24 14.52
CA ASN A 45 -0.53 -9.04 13.31
C ASN A 45 0.89 -9.01 12.75
N PHE A 46 1.40 -10.17 12.34
CA PHE A 46 2.71 -10.28 11.67
C PHE A 46 2.51 -10.30 10.14
N PRO A 47 3.48 -9.81 9.36
CA PRO A 47 3.42 -9.88 7.91
C PRO A 47 3.22 -11.33 7.43
N ASP A 48 2.36 -11.55 6.44
CA ASP A 48 2.05 -12.88 5.89
C ASP A 48 2.44 -13.04 4.41
N VAL A 49 2.71 -11.94 3.71
CA VAL A 49 3.10 -11.94 2.29
C VAL A 49 4.61 -11.75 2.11
N ALA A 50 5.18 -10.75 2.78
CA ALA A 50 6.62 -10.51 2.84
C ALA A 50 7.03 -10.44 4.32
N ILE A 51 7.80 -11.44 4.76
CA ILE A 51 8.11 -11.62 6.18
C ILE A 51 9.20 -10.66 6.62
N ASP A 52 8.88 -9.92 7.67
CA ASP A 52 9.82 -9.22 8.54
C ASP A 52 9.46 -9.63 9.98
N GLU A 53 10.42 -10.18 10.72
CA GLU A 53 10.17 -10.77 12.05
C GLU A 53 9.95 -9.70 13.12
N ASP A 54 10.47 -8.49 12.92
CA ASP A 54 10.39 -7.38 13.88
C ASP A 54 9.16 -6.50 13.61
N ALA A 55 8.65 -6.50 12.38
CA ALA A 55 7.50 -5.68 11.98
C ALA A 55 6.17 -6.26 12.49
N THR A 56 5.34 -5.40 13.08
CA THR A 56 4.00 -5.76 13.56
C THR A 56 2.98 -4.68 13.24
N LEU A 57 1.73 -5.09 13.03
CA LEU A 57 0.60 -4.18 12.83
C LEU A 57 -0.51 -4.45 13.85
N THR A 58 -0.81 -3.46 14.69
CA THR A 58 -1.80 -3.55 15.76
C THR A 58 -2.93 -2.54 15.53
N CYS A 59 -4.17 -3.03 15.51
CA CYS A 59 -5.35 -2.16 15.62
C CYS A 59 -5.61 -1.82 17.08
N ARG A 60 -5.70 -0.54 17.43
CA ARG A 60 -5.91 -0.04 18.80
C ARG A 60 -7.38 0.23 19.11
N THR A 61 -8.27 0.06 18.13
CA THR A 61 -9.70 0.31 18.29
C THR A 61 -10.40 -0.91 18.90
N SER A 62 -10.93 -0.75 20.11
CA SER A 62 -11.56 -1.83 20.88
C SER A 62 -12.84 -2.40 20.23
N SER A 63 -13.52 -1.63 19.38
CA SER A 63 -14.71 -2.06 18.65
C SER A 63 -14.41 -2.75 17.32
N ALA A 64 -13.13 -2.95 16.96
CA ALA A 64 -12.77 -3.64 15.73
C ALA A 64 -13.03 -5.16 15.82
N PHE A 65 -13.29 -5.77 14.67
CA PHE A 65 -13.45 -7.21 14.47
C PHE A 65 -12.95 -7.60 13.07
N LEU A 66 -12.66 -8.89 12.88
CA LEU A 66 -12.29 -9.42 11.56
C LEU A 66 -13.54 -9.70 10.74
N THR A 67 -13.55 -9.27 9.48
CA THR A 67 -14.58 -9.67 8.52
C THR A 67 -14.37 -11.13 8.09
N SER A 68 -15.31 -11.70 7.32
CA SER A 68 -15.11 -13.01 6.70
C SER A 68 -13.94 -13.04 5.71
N GLY A 69 -13.64 -11.89 5.09
CA GLY A 69 -12.47 -11.68 4.23
C GLY A 69 -11.16 -11.50 5.00
N ARG A 70 -11.20 -11.49 6.34
CA ARG A 70 -10.05 -11.28 7.24
C ARG A 70 -9.51 -9.86 7.28
N ASN A 71 -10.27 -8.89 6.81
CA ASN A 71 -10.00 -7.45 6.96
C ASN A 71 -10.27 -7.00 8.41
N ILE A 72 -9.55 -5.98 8.88
CA ILE A 72 -9.85 -5.32 10.16
C ILE A 72 -10.89 -4.23 9.92
N TYR A 73 -12.04 -4.33 10.58
CA TYR A 73 -13.17 -3.41 10.36
C TYR A 73 -13.82 -2.98 11.67
N SER A 74 -14.35 -1.75 11.71
CA SER A 74 -15.27 -1.32 12.76
C SER A 74 -16.35 -0.40 12.23
N PHE A 75 -17.62 -0.71 12.52
CA PHE A 75 -18.75 0.18 12.21
C PHE A 75 -19.05 1.19 13.32
N GLN A 76 -18.50 1.01 14.53
CA GLN A 76 -18.84 1.84 15.69
C GLN A 76 -17.93 3.07 15.84
N ALA A 77 -16.69 2.95 15.40
CA ALA A 77 -15.67 3.98 15.53
C ALA A 77 -14.65 3.86 14.39
N PRO A 78 -13.93 4.94 14.07
CA PRO A 78 -12.76 4.85 13.21
C PRO A 78 -11.72 3.89 13.79
N ILE A 79 -11.08 3.10 12.93
CA ILE A 79 -9.95 2.26 13.36
C ILE A 79 -8.69 3.13 13.53
N SER A 80 -7.90 2.86 14.56
CA SER A 80 -6.59 3.47 14.80
C SER A 80 -5.53 2.37 14.72
N MET A 81 -4.53 2.54 13.86
CA MET A 81 -3.54 1.53 13.56
C MET A 81 -2.15 2.00 14.02
N GLN A 82 -1.37 1.04 14.49
CA GLN A 82 0.01 1.22 14.90
C GLN A 82 0.84 0.13 14.22
N LEU A 83 1.77 0.54 13.36
CA LEU A 83 2.80 -0.33 12.80
C LEU A 83 4.08 -0.06 13.58
N ASP A 84 4.64 -1.08 14.24
CA ASP A 84 5.92 -1.00 14.94
C ASP A 84 6.93 -1.91 14.26
N ASP A 85 8.17 -1.45 14.13
CA ASP A 85 9.25 -2.24 13.54
C ASP A 85 10.63 -1.75 14.05
N THR A 86 11.66 -2.58 13.88
CA THR A 86 13.06 -2.30 14.18
C THR A 86 13.92 -2.68 13.00
N THR A 87 14.74 -1.76 12.50
CA THR A 87 15.58 -2.03 11.33
C THR A 87 17.05 -1.69 11.57
N GLY A 88 17.95 -2.51 11.01
CA GLY A 88 19.38 -2.21 10.96
C GLY A 88 19.80 -1.28 9.81
N LEU A 89 18.87 -0.93 8.91
CA LEU A 89 19.13 -0.02 7.80
C LEU A 89 19.29 1.42 8.28
N LEU A 90 20.09 2.22 7.58
CA LEU A 90 20.05 3.68 7.70
C LEU A 90 18.94 4.23 6.80
N VAL A 91 17.70 4.22 7.29
CA VAL A 91 16.49 4.56 6.53
C VAL A 91 16.53 6.01 6.04
N ARG A 92 16.46 6.19 4.72
CA ARG A 92 16.30 7.49 4.05
C ARG A 92 15.00 7.63 3.28
N ASN A 93 14.29 6.52 3.09
CA ASN A 93 13.08 6.43 2.30
C ASN A 93 12.13 5.42 2.93
N ILE A 94 10.91 5.84 3.18
CA ILE A 94 9.81 4.94 3.56
C ILE A 94 8.72 5.10 2.53
N PHE A 95 8.23 3.99 1.99
CA PHE A 95 7.00 3.95 1.20
C PHE A 95 6.01 3.00 1.87
N LEU A 96 4.93 3.57 2.41
CA LEU A 96 3.82 2.85 3.00
C LEU A 96 2.66 2.83 2.01
N GLN A 97 2.03 1.67 1.88
CA GLN A 97 0.77 1.54 1.18
C GLN A 97 -0.29 0.97 2.08
N ILE A 98 -1.48 1.55 1.98
CA ILE A 98 -2.66 1.13 2.73
C ILE A 98 -3.75 0.81 1.72
N GLY A 99 -4.23 -0.42 1.70
CA GLY A 99 -5.45 -0.78 0.99
C GLY A 99 -6.63 -0.83 1.94
N SER A 100 -7.72 -0.17 1.57
CA SER A 100 -8.93 -0.12 2.38
C SER A 100 -10.19 -0.24 1.53
N LEU A 101 -11.27 -0.69 2.16
CA LEU A 101 -12.62 -0.70 1.62
C LEU A 101 -13.55 0.14 2.50
N GLY A 102 -14.54 0.79 1.91
CA GLY A 102 -15.55 1.57 2.63
C GLY A 102 -15.13 3.03 2.80
N SER A 103 -15.05 3.50 4.05
CA SER A 103 -14.63 4.90 4.32
C SER A 103 -13.13 5.13 4.13
N GLU A 104 -12.70 6.40 4.12
CA GLU A 104 -11.34 6.82 3.79
C GLU A 104 -10.34 6.73 4.95
N VAL A 105 -9.06 6.68 4.62
CA VAL A 105 -7.94 6.85 5.58
C VAL A 105 -7.74 8.34 5.85
N ASP A 106 -7.55 8.73 7.12
CA ASP A 106 -7.14 10.09 7.47
C ASP A 106 -5.66 10.29 7.13
N THR A 107 -5.40 10.66 5.87
CA THR A 107 -4.04 10.90 5.37
C THR A 107 -3.33 12.09 6.03
N ALA A 108 -4.07 13.05 6.59
CA ALA A 108 -3.48 14.20 7.29
C ALA A 108 -2.96 13.82 8.68
N GLY A 109 -3.53 12.79 9.29
CA GLY A 109 -3.13 12.25 10.60
C GLY A 109 -1.97 11.25 10.57
N ILE A 110 -1.50 10.84 9.38
CA ILE A 110 -0.43 9.82 9.27
C ILE A 110 0.90 10.39 9.76
N GLN A 111 1.58 9.66 10.64
CA GLN A 111 2.83 10.10 11.26
C GLN A 111 3.82 8.95 11.40
N LEU A 112 5.10 9.26 11.19
CA LEU A 112 6.23 8.43 11.58
C LEU A 112 6.77 8.94 12.92
N ILE A 113 6.99 8.06 13.87
CA ILE A 113 7.60 8.32 15.16
C ILE A 113 8.91 7.54 15.21
N VAL A 114 10.01 8.23 15.49
CA VAL A 114 11.33 7.64 15.63
C VAL A 114 11.87 8.01 17.00
N GLU A 115 12.44 7.03 17.70
CA GLU A 115 13.22 7.24 18.91
C GLU A 115 14.69 7.01 18.56
N ASP A 116 15.55 7.99 18.84
CA ASP A 116 16.99 7.86 18.58
C ASP A 116 17.72 7.11 19.72
N ASP A 117 19.03 6.88 19.53
CA ASP A 117 19.85 6.13 20.47
C ASP A 117 19.99 6.77 21.86
N ILE A 118 19.63 8.06 22.01
CA ILE A 118 19.66 8.79 23.29
C ILE A 118 18.24 8.97 23.89
N GLY A 119 17.21 8.45 23.22
CA GLY A 119 15.81 8.46 23.68
C GLY A 119 15.02 9.69 23.25
N ASP A 120 15.54 10.53 22.35
CA ASP A 120 14.80 11.67 21.82
C ASP A 120 13.78 11.18 20.77
N ILE A 121 12.54 11.68 20.91
CA ILE A 121 11.43 11.31 20.03
C ILE A 121 11.25 12.37 18.95
N SER A 122 11.24 11.93 17.70
CA SER A 122 10.90 12.73 16.52
C SER A 122 9.57 12.27 15.92
N VAL A 123 8.67 13.21 15.65
CA VAL A 123 7.42 12.98 14.91
C VAL A 123 7.55 13.62 13.53
N ILE A 124 7.39 12.83 12.48
CA ILE A 124 7.69 13.22 11.10
C ILE A 124 6.47 12.93 10.22
N SER A 125 5.91 13.99 9.63
CA SER A 125 4.83 13.86 8.64
C SER A 125 5.35 13.35 7.29
N PRO A 126 4.53 12.63 6.51
CA PRO A 126 4.87 12.26 5.14
C PRO A 126 5.23 13.48 4.29
N THR A 127 6.17 13.31 3.36
CA THR A 127 6.48 14.33 2.35
C THR A 127 5.56 14.25 1.15
N GLN A 128 4.94 13.09 0.91
CA GLN A 128 4.04 12.87 -0.21
C GLN A 128 2.95 11.87 0.17
N TYR A 129 1.75 12.10 -0.38
CA TYR A 129 0.66 11.13 -0.41
C TYR A 129 0.01 11.15 -1.79
N PHE A 130 -0.54 10.02 -2.22
CA PHE A 130 -1.38 9.94 -3.42
C PHE A 130 -2.29 8.71 -3.38
N VAL A 131 -3.41 8.77 -4.11
CA VAL A 131 -4.24 7.61 -4.40
C VAL A 131 -3.67 6.86 -5.61
N GLY A 132 -3.26 5.61 -5.39
CA GLY A 132 -2.70 4.72 -6.40
C GLY A 132 -3.78 4.10 -7.31
N SER A 133 -4.86 3.62 -6.70
CA SER A 133 -6.06 3.15 -7.40
C SER A 133 -7.31 3.36 -6.54
N GLN A 134 -8.46 3.50 -7.18
CA GLN A 134 -9.76 3.58 -6.52
C GLN A 134 -10.83 2.88 -7.38
N GLU A 135 -11.73 2.16 -6.74
CA GLU A 135 -12.80 1.40 -7.38
C GLU A 135 -14.10 1.49 -6.57
N GLU A 136 -15.24 1.60 -7.26
CA GLU A 136 -16.56 1.48 -6.65
C GLU A 136 -16.88 0.01 -6.34
N LEU A 137 -17.20 -0.27 -5.09
CA LEU A 137 -17.64 -1.59 -4.65
C LEU A 137 -19.12 -1.77 -4.95
N ASN A 138 -19.43 -2.64 -5.91
CA ASN A 138 -20.80 -2.93 -6.33
C ASN A 138 -21.53 -3.82 -5.30
N GLY A 139 -22.71 -3.39 -4.80
CA GLY A 139 -23.56 -4.18 -3.88
C GLY A 139 -24.39 -3.33 -2.90
N GLU A 140 -25.24 -3.97 -2.08
CA GLU A 140 -26.09 -3.30 -1.07
C GLU A 140 -25.30 -2.53 0.00
N ASN A 141 -24.06 -2.94 0.26
CA ASN A 141 -23.14 -2.31 1.23
C ASN A 141 -22.03 -1.53 0.51
N GLY A 142 -22.36 -0.83 -0.58
CA GLY A 142 -21.40 -0.16 -1.45
C GLY A 142 -20.36 0.72 -0.75
N GLY A 143 -19.33 1.13 -1.47
CA GLY A 143 -18.23 1.93 -0.92
C GLY A 143 -17.09 2.05 -1.92
N LEU A 144 -15.92 2.50 -1.47
CA LEU A 144 -14.74 2.61 -2.31
C LEU A 144 -13.65 1.65 -1.84
N GLY A 145 -13.11 0.86 -2.75
CA GLY A 145 -11.81 0.22 -2.58
C GLY A 145 -10.73 1.22 -2.97
N THR A 146 -9.78 1.50 -2.09
CA THR A 146 -8.74 2.51 -2.34
C THR A 146 -7.36 1.99 -1.90
N ILE A 147 -6.35 2.18 -2.77
CA ILE A 147 -4.94 2.01 -2.42
C ILE A 147 -4.31 3.39 -2.26
N TYR A 148 -3.83 3.69 -1.06
CA TYR A 148 -3.06 4.89 -0.76
C TYR A 148 -1.57 4.59 -0.84
N GLY A 149 -0.79 5.50 -1.43
CA GLY A 149 0.66 5.52 -1.35
C GLY A 149 1.12 6.72 -0.54
N ILE A 150 1.96 6.49 0.47
CA ILE A 150 2.46 7.49 1.41
C ILE A 150 3.98 7.36 1.45
N GLN A 151 4.70 8.47 1.28
CA GLN A 151 6.15 8.45 1.24
C GLN A 151 6.77 9.49 2.18
N TRP A 152 7.82 9.08 2.87
CA TRP A 152 8.70 9.96 3.64
C TRP A 152 10.07 10.07 2.97
N ASP A 153 10.48 11.30 2.68
CA ASP A 153 11.86 11.67 2.40
C ASP A 153 12.59 11.99 3.70
N LEU A 154 13.51 11.11 4.08
CA LEU A 154 14.27 11.20 5.32
C LEU A 154 15.74 11.53 5.07
N ARG A 155 16.11 12.05 3.88
CA ARG A 155 17.51 12.35 3.54
C ARG A 155 18.18 13.29 4.56
N GLU A 156 17.45 14.27 5.06
CA GLU A 156 17.93 15.27 6.03
C GLU A 156 17.84 14.79 7.48
N ARG A 157 17.08 13.71 7.74
CA ARG A 157 16.85 13.14 9.08
C ARG A 157 16.77 11.62 9.00
N PRO A 158 17.85 10.95 8.55
CA PRO A 158 17.85 9.51 8.46
C PRO A 158 17.87 8.91 9.87
N PHE A 159 17.37 7.69 10.01
CA PHE A 159 17.39 6.98 11.28
C PHE A 159 17.75 5.50 11.09
N THR A 160 18.09 4.84 12.18
CA THR A 160 18.23 3.39 12.28
C THR A 160 17.59 2.95 13.60
N GLY A 161 17.23 1.67 13.73
CA GLY A 161 16.60 1.14 14.92
C GLY A 161 15.07 1.20 14.89
N LYS A 162 14.46 1.56 16.02
CA LYS A 162 13.02 1.43 16.26
C LYS A 162 12.24 2.59 15.67
N TYR A 163 11.08 2.28 15.11
CA TYR A 163 10.14 3.28 14.65
C TYR A 163 8.71 2.77 14.73
N THR A 164 7.79 3.73 14.77
CA THR A 164 6.35 3.49 14.78
C THR A 164 5.70 4.35 13.71
N ILE A 165 4.81 3.76 12.90
CA ILE A 165 3.93 4.49 11.98
C ILE A 165 2.51 4.44 12.53
N LEU A 166 1.89 5.61 12.69
CA LEU A 166 0.50 5.76 13.10
C LEU A 166 -0.35 6.20 11.92
N PHE A 167 -1.49 5.54 11.73
CA PHE A 167 -2.50 5.95 10.76
C PHE A 167 -3.91 5.55 11.24
N GLU A 168 -4.91 6.29 10.83
CA GLU A 168 -6.29 6.11 11.29
C GLU A 168 -7.29 6.19 10.14
N ALA A 169 -8.47 5.64 10.34
CA ALA A 169 -9.60 5.90 9.46
C ALA A 169 -10.16 7.32 9.72
N ALA A 170 -10.63 8.00 8.67
CA ALA A 170 -11.27 9.31 8.79
C ALA A 170 -12.67 9.22 9.43
N SER A 171 -13.32 8.06 9.33
CA SER A 171 -14.61 7.78 9.97
C SER A 171 -14.75 6.30 10.32
N SER A 172 -15.87 5.94 10.96
CA SER A 172 -16.26 4.53 11.07
C SER A 172 -16.48 3.91 9.69
N SER A 173 -16.52 2.59 9.65
CA SER A 173 -16.78 1.78 8.46
C SER A 173 -15.66 1.76 7.41
N LEU A 174 -14.41 2.00 7.83
CA LEU A 174 -13.23 1.57 7.08
C LEU A 174 -12.95 0.10 7.38
N SER A 175 -12.74 -0.68 6.33
CA SER A 175 -12.24 -2.06 6.36
C SER A 175 -10.80 -2.06 5.84
N LEU A 176 -9.82 -2.26 6.73
CA LEU A 176 -8.42 -2.36 6.34
C LEU A 176 -8.21 -3.70 5.64
N ASP A 177 -7.81 -3.64 4.38
CA ASP A 177 -7.64 -4.78 3.49
C ASP A 177 -6.21 -5.29 3.50
N ARG A 178 -5.24 -4.39 3.32
CA ARG A 178 -3.83 -4.75 3.20
C ARG A 178 -2.93 -3.59 3.59
N VAL A 179 -1.70 -3.90 4.00
CA VAL A 179 -0.66 -2.92 4.29
C VAL A 179 0.66 -3.43 3.71
N SER A 180 1.42 -2.54 3.06
CA SER A 180 2.73 -2.86 2.49
C SER A 180 3.70 -1.76 2.90
N LEU A 181 4.87 -2.16 3.39
CA LEU A 181 5.91 -1.26 3.86
C LEU A 181 7.19 -1.58 3.11
N ASP A 182 7.81 -0.55 2.55
CA ASP A 182 9.13 -0.62 1.94
C ASP A 182 10.06 0.41 2.57
N LEU A 183 11.26 0.00 2.94
CA LEU A 183 12.34 0.88 3.42
C LEU A 183 13.53 0.85 2.46
N SER A 184 14.24 1.96 2.35
CA SER A 184 15.52 2.00 1.63
C SER A 184 16.50 2.98 2.28
N GLU A 185 17.79 2.63 2.20
CA GLU A 185 18.89 3.56 2.51
C GLU A 185 19.09 4.65 1.46
N ASN A 186 18.48 4.51 0.28
CA ASN A 186 18.52 5.50 -0.78
C ASN A 186 17.13 6.10 -1.02
N TYR A 187 17.08 7.42 -1.19
CA TYR A 187 15.84 8.08 -1.58
C TYR A 187 15.61 7.96 -3.08
N LEU A 188 14.49 7.35 -3.44
CA LEU A 188 13.94 7.30 -4.79
C LEU A 188 12.44 7.56 -4.70
N GLU A 189 12.00 8.64 -5.34
CA GLU A 189 10.60 9.05 -5.37
C GLU A 189 9.74 7.94 -5.98
N VAL A 190 8.66 7.57 -5.29
CA VAL A 190 7.64 6.66 -5.81
C VAL A 190 6.54 7.54 -6.40
N THR A 191 6.52 7.62 -7.72
CA THR A 191 5.51 8.42 -8.41
C THR A 191 4.17 7.68 -8.47
N LYS A 192 3.07 8.42 -8.26
CA LYS A 192 1.72 7.94 -8.58
C LYS A 192 1.71 7.28 -9.97
N PRO A 193 1.14 6.07 -10.12
CA PRO A 193 0.95 5.46 -11.44
C PRO A 193 0.21 6.44 -12.35
N ARG A 194 0.85 6.81 -13.45
CA ARG A 194 0.23 7.62 -14.51
C ARG A 194 -0.04 6.71 -15.71
N PRO A 195 -1.14 6.94 -16.43
CA PRO A 195 -1.26 6.41 -17.78
C PRO A 195 -0.02 6.79 -18.60
N LEU A 196 0.62 5.78 -19.18
CA LEU A 196 1.65 5.94 -20.18
C LEU A 196 1.08 6.58 -21.44
N SER A 197 -0.14 6.19 -21.84
CA SER A 197 -0.83 6.81 -22.97
C SER A 197 -2.34 6.71 -22.81
N ILE A 198 -3.05 7.67 -23.39
CA ILE A 198 -4.51 7.63 -23.53
C ILE A 198 -4.79 7.82 -25.02
N GLN A 199 -5.41 6.83 -25.64
CA GLN A 199 -5.86 6.89 -27.04
C GLN A 199 -7.39 6.91 -27.06
N ILE A 200 -7.95 7.83 -27.84
CA ILE A 200 -9.39 7.95 -28.04
C ILE A 200 -9.65 7.66 -29.53
N THR A 201 -10.37 6.59 -29.82
CA THR A 201 -10.75 6.20 -31.19
C THR A 201 -12.26 6.06 -31.26
N GLY A 202 -12.95 7.09 -31.77
CA GLY A 202 -14.42 7.13 -31.74
C GLY A 202 -14.92 7.32 -30.31
N GLU A 203 -15.77 6.39 -29.83
CA GLU A 203 -16.28 6.35 -28.44
C GLU A 203 -15.41 5.48 -27.51
N GLU A 204 -14.34 4.88 -28.02
CA GLU A 204 -13.48 3.95 -27.29
C GLU A 204 -12.26 4.69 -26.71
N VAL A 205 -12.01 4.53 -25.40
CA VAL A 205 -10.85 5.07 -24.70
C VAL A 205 -9.93 3.91 -24.32
N THR A 206 -8.73 3.86 -24.91
CA THR A 206 -7.66 2.97 -24.47
C THR A 206 -6.72 3.73 -23.53
N VAL A 207 -6.54 3.26 -22.31
CA VAL A 207 -5.57 3.78 -21.34
C VAL A 207 -4.48 2.75 -21.21
N SER A 208 -3.22 3.11 -21.43
CA SER A 208 -2.07 2.24 -21.19
C SER A 208 -1.28 2.74 -19.99
N TRP A 209 -0.65 1.88 -19.21
CA TRP A 209 0.23 2.24 -18.09
C TRP A 209 1.36 1.22 -17.91
N LEU A 210 2.35 1.57 -17.08
CA LEU A 210 3.46 0.69 -16.70
C LEU A 210 3.23 0.15 -15.29
N GLY A 211 2.95 -1.15 -15.17
CA GLY A 211 2.88 -1.86 -13.89
C GLY A 211 4.01 -2.87 -13.79
N GLY A 212 4.85 -2.79 -12.75
CA GLY A 212 5.91 -3.78 -12.48
C GLY A 212 6.85 -4.04 -13.66
N ARG A 213 7.29 -2.98 -14.35
CA ARG A 213 8.11 -3.03 -15.58
C ARG A 213 7.45 -3.66 -16.82
N ARG A 214 6.12 -3.83 -16.85
CA ARG A 214 5.37 -4.31 -18.02
C ARG A 214 4.33 -3.29 -18.48
N LEU A 215 4.12 -3.20 -19.80
CA LEU A 215 3.07 -2.39 -20.41
C LEU A 215 1.72 -3.08 -20.24
N GLN A 216 0.71 -2.35 -19.76
CA GLN A 216 -0.68 -2.80 -19.66
C GLN A 216 -1.62 -1.78 -20.31
N SER A 217 -2.84 -2.20 -20.65
CA SER A 217 -3.89 -1.30 -21.13
C SER A 217 -5.31 -1.74 -20.78
N SER A 218 -6.24 -0.80 -20.62
CA SER A 218 -7.70 -1.01 -20.56
C SER A 218 -8.39 -0.24 -21.68
N GLN A 219 -9.48 -0.78 -22.22
CA GLN A 219 -10.38 -0.15 -23.18
C GLN A 219 -11.76 0.11 -22.56
N SER A 220 -12.34 1.28 -22.81
CA SER A 220 -13.76 1.52 -22.50
C SER A 220 -14.65 1.03 -23.64
N LEU A 221 -15.53 0.08 -23.36
CA LEU A 221 -16.68 -0.24 -24.20
C LEU A 221 -17.92 0.47 -23.65
N VAL A 222 -18.97 0.55 -24.48
CA VAL A 222 -20.25 1.25 -24.20
C VAL A 222 -20.89 0.84 -22.85
N ASP A 223 -20.51 -0.31 -22.27
CA ASP A 223 -21.02 -0.84 -20.99
C ASP A 223 -19.94 -1.03 -19.89
N GLY A 224 -18.73 -0.48 -20.02
CA GLY A 224 -17.70 -0.54 -18.97
C GLY A 224 -16.24 -0.63 -19.45
N TRP A 225 -15.31 -0.84 -18.52
CA TRP A 225 -13.88 -1.00 -18.81
C TRP A 225 -13.52 -2.48 -18.96
N VAL A 226 -12.73 -2.82 -19.98
CA VAL A 226 -12.16 -4.16 -20.20
C VAL A 226 -10.66 -4.04 -20.36
N ASP A 227 -9.89 -4.80 -19.59
CA ASP A 227 -8.44 -4.87 -19.78
C ASP A 227 -8.09 -5.52 -21.11
N VAL A 228 -7.23 -4.85 -21.87
CA VAL A 228 -6.79 -5.31 -23.18
C VAL A 228 -5.38 -5.83 -23.09
N LEU A 229 -5.26 -7.12 -23.39
CA LEU A 229 -4.00 -7.81 -23.56
C LEU A 229 -3.25 -7.18 -24.74
N VAL A 230 -2.22 -6.38 -24.45
CA VAL A 230 -1.25 -5.98 -25.48
C VAL A 230 -0.33 -7.18 -25.70
N ALA A 231 -0.31 -7.68 -26.94
CA ALA A 231 0.51 -8.80 -27.39
C ALA A 231 2.01 -8.51 -27.34
#